data_AF-A2FB83-F1
#
_entry.id   AF-A2FB83-F1
#
_cell.length_a   1.000
_cell.length_b   1.000
_cell.length_c   1.000
_cell.angle_alpha   90.00
_cell.angle_beta   90.00
_cell.angle_gamma   90.00
#
_symmetry.space_group_name_H-M   'P 1'
#
loop_
_entity.id
_entity.type
_entity.pdbx_description
1 polymer ?
#
loop_
_entity_poly.entity_id
_entity_poly.type
_entity_poly.pdbx_seq_one_letter_code
_entity_poly.pdbx_strand_id
1 'polypeptide(L)'
;MSGEFLDKQEDLDELTAQYIERNGGNNLLYAEYLRMTADLAAESDATVFNHLEPDIKYTVNDKAFMEALKYCIAFLKSNKMVETLATMRTEYPELPNKTGYARRTEIERSWENMLETSHKLGQRKFEKTVKNFANELGLEDYQPKKFKKSAEQASEEKKRSHHHHH
;
A
#
# COMPACT_ATOMS: atom_id res chain seq x y z
N MET A 1 10.92 -37.94 -37.83
CA MET A 1 9.76 -37.74 -36.93
C MET A 1 10.08 -36.55 -36.03
N SER A 2 9.84 -35.34 -36.53
CA SER A 2 10.10 -34.09 -35.81
C SER A 2 8.97 -33.14 -36.20
N GLY A 3 7.98 -32.94 -35.33
CA GLY A 3 6.88 -32.04 -35.69
C GLY A 3 5.63 -32.02 -34.82
N GLU A 4 5.60 -32.60 -33.62
CA GLU A 4 4.38 -32.58 -32.78
C GLU A 4 4.60 -32.13 -31.32
N PHE A 5 5.81 -31.70 -30.96
CA PHE A 5 6.15 -31.29 -29.60
C PHE A 5 6.31 -29.77 -29.40
N LEU A 6 6.41 -28.98 -30.48
CA LEU A 6 6.65 -27.53 -30.40
C LEU A 6 5.42 -26.76 -29.91
N ASP A 7 4.24 -27.00 -30.48
CA ASP A 7 3.00 -26.30 -30.08
C ASP A 7 2.67 -26.50 -28.58
N LYS A 8 2.92 -27.71 -28.06
CA LYS A 8 2.69 -28.00 -26.63
C LYS A 8 3.69 -27.30 -25.70
N GLN A 9 4.92 -27.07 -26.16
CA GLN A 9 5.92 -26.40 -25.33
C GLN A 9 5.68 -24.89 -25.30
N GLU A 10 5.34 -24.29 -26.44
CA GLU A 10 4.98 -22.87 -26.51
C GLU A 10 3.76 -22.55 -25.63
N ASP A 11 2.72 -23.40 -25.67
CA ASP A 11 1.56 -23.28 -24.78
C ASP A 11 1.94 -23.37 -23.29
N LEU A 12 2.85 -24.29 -22.94
CA LEU A 12 3.34 -24.46 -21.57
C LEU A 12 4.19 -23.28 -21.11
N ASP A 13 5.00 -22.73 -21.99
CA ASP A 13 5.83 -21.55 -21.71
C ASP A 13 4.95 -20.31 -21.51
N GLU A 14 3.91 -20.13 -22.33
CA GLU A 14 2.94 -19.04 -22.19
C GLU A 14 2.16 -19.16 -20.87
N LEU A 15 1.64 -20.36 -20.56
CA LEU A 15 0.97 -20.63 -19.29
C LEU A 15 1.91 -20.35 -18.11
N THR A 16 3.16 -20.79 -18.19
CA THR A 16 4.16 -20.55 -17.14
C THR A 16 4.42 -19.06 -16.95
N ALA A 17 4.59 -18.30 -18.04
CA ALA A 17 4.77 -16.86 -17.98
C ALA A 17 3.57 -16.15 -17.34
N GLN A 18 2.34 -16.51 -17.73
CA GLN A 18 1.12 -15.99 -17.13
C GLN A 18 1.01 -16.32 -15.64
N TYR A 19 1.38 -17.54 -15.24
CA TYR A 19 1.39 -17.93 -13.82
C TYR A 19 2.42 -17.12 -13.03
N ILE A 20 3.62 -16.91 -13.57
CA ILE A 20 4.66 -16.10 -12.93
C ILE A 20 4.17 -14.66 -12.76
N GLU A 21 3.61 -14.07 -13.81
CA GLU A 21 3.10 -12.70 -13.77
C GLU A 21 1.97 -12.54 -12.76
N ARG A 22 0.96 -13.42 -12.82
CA ARG A 22 -0.21 -13.38 -11.93
C ARG A 22 0.14 -13.54 -10.46
N ASN A 23 1.18 -14.32 -10.15
CA ASN A 23 1.64 -14.54 -8.79
C ASN A 23 2.73 -13.54 -8.34
N GLY A 24 3.05 -12.55 -9.17
CA GLY A 24 3.99 -11.49 -8.82
C GLY A 24 5.45 -11.94 -8.79
N GLY A 25 5.84 -12.91 -9.61
CA GLY A 25 7.22 -13.39 -9.68
C GLY A 25 8.22 -12.27 -10.02
N ASN A 26 7.85 -11.35 -10.91
CA ASN A 26 8.67 -10.18 -11.22
C ASN A 26 8.87 -9.27 -9.99
N ASN A 27 7.83 -9.10 -9.16
CA ASN A 27 7.93 -8.29 -7.94
C ASN A 27 8.86 -8.96 -6.92
N LEU A 28 8.85 -10.29 -6.82
CA LEU A 28 9.76 -11.02 -5.96
C LEU A 28 11.22 -10.85 -6.40
N LEU A 29 11.51 -11.06 -7.70
CA LEU A 29 12.86 -10.89 -8.25
C LEU A 29 13.38 -9.46 -8.04
N TYR A 30 12.52 -8.46 -8.25
CA TYR A 30 12.89 -7.08 -8.02
C TYR A 30 13.15 -6.79 -6.53
N ALA A 31 12.33 -7.32 -5.63
CA ALA A 31 12.55 -7.17 -4.18
C ALA A 31 13.84 -7.86 -3.71
N GLU A 32 14.15 -9.04 -4.26
CA GLU A 32 15.42 -9.74 -3.98
C GLU A 32 16.62 -8.94 -4.46
N TYR A 33 16.55 -8.40 -5.69
CA TYR A 33 17.59 -7.52 -6.22
C TYR A 33 17.82 -6.28 -5.34
N LEU A 34 16.73 -5.65 -4.87
CA LEU A 34 16.82 -4.51 -3.95
C LEU A 34 17.44 -4.90 -2.61
N ARG A 35 17.07 -6.06 -2.03
CA ARG A 35 17.70 -6.57 -0.82
C ARG A 35 19.21 -6.76 -1.00
N MET A 36 19.62 -7.45 -2.07
CA MET A 36 21.04 -7.66 -2.35
C MET A 36 21.80 -6.34 -2.49
N THR A 37 21.19 -5.36 -3.15
CA THR A 37 21.78 -4.03 -3.32
C THR A 37 21.91 -3.30 -1.98
N ALA A 38 20.88 -3.36 -1.13
CA ALA A 38 20.91 -2.75 0.19
C ALA A 38 21.95 -3.41 1.10
N ASP A 39 22.06 -4.74 1.09
CA ASP A 39 23.06 -5.49 1.86
C ASP A 39 24.49 -5.08 1.43
N LEU A 40 24.75 -5.02 0.11
CA LEU A 40 26.05 -4.59 -0.42
C LEU A 40 26.37 -3.13 -0.10
N ALA A 41 25.37 -2.25 -0.15
CA ALA A 41 25.55 -0.83 0.19
C ALA A 41 25.86 -0.65 1.67
N ALA A 42 25.15 -1.36 2.55
CA ALA A 42 25.34 -1.30 4.00
C ALA A 42 26.69 -1.88 4.46
N GLU A 43 27.23 -2.86 3.74
CA GLU A 43 28.56 -3.44 4.00
C GLU A 43 29.71 -2.63 3.38
N SER A 44 29.42 -1.64 2.52
CA SER A 44 30.46 -0.95 1.77
C SER A 44 31.08 0.21 2.55
N ASP A 45 32.42 0.24 2.60
CA ASP A 45 33.18 1.39 3.11
C ASP A 45 33.26 2.55 2.09
N ALA A 46 32.71 2.38 0.89
CA ALA A 46 32.79 3.38 -0.15
C ALA A 46 31.82 4.53 0.12
N THR A 47 32.36 5.71 0.42
CA THR A 47 31.59 6.92 0.78
C THR A 47 30.56 7.35 -0.27
N VAL A 48 30.68 6.90 -1.52
CA VAL A 48 29.70 7.15 -2.58
C VAL A 48 28.32 6.55 -2.26
N PHE A 49 28.28 5.44 -1.51
CA PHE A 49 27.04 4.77 -1.15
C PHE A 49 26.36 5.39 0.07
N ASN A 50 27.05 6.24 0.85
CA ASN A 50 26.43 7.00 1.93
C ASN A 50 25.29 7.91 1.41
N HIS A 51 25.33 8.30 0.13
CA HIS A 51 24.24 9.06 -0.50
C HIS A 51 23.02 8.21 -0.88
N LEU A 52 23.15 6.89 -0.85
CA LEU A 52 22.06 5.95 -1.08
C LEU A 52 21.35 5.57 0.22
N GLU A 53 21.96 5.84 1.39
CA GLU A 53 21.31 5.62 2.67
C GLU A 53 20.07 6.52 2.78
N PRO A 54 18.92 5.96 3.20
CA PRO A 54 17.72 6.75 3.34
C PRO A 54 17.88 7.77 4.48
N ASP A 55 17.75 9.05 4.15
CA ASP A 55 17.75 10.16 5.11
C ASP A 55 16.36 10.27 5.78
N ILE A 56 16.15 9.42 6.78
CA ILE A 56 14.88 9.26 7.46
C ILE A 56 14.68 10.38 8.49
N LYS A 57 14.04 11.48 8.06
CA LYS A 57 13.69 12.63 8.92
C LYS A 57 12.26 12.54 9.45
N TYR A 58 12.01 11.66 10.40
CA TYR A 58 10.80 11.78 11.21
C TYR A 58 11.13 11.96 12.68
N THR A 59 10.24 12.67 13.37
CA THR A 59 10.30 12.77 14.82
C THR A 59 10.04 11.38 15.38
N VAL A 60 11.05 10.73 15.97
CA VAL A 60 10.96 9.38 16.58
C VAL A 60 9.82 9.29 17.61
N ASN A 61 9.35 10.44 18.12
CA ASN A 61 8.22 10.56 19.05
C ASN A 61 6.85 10.75 18.39
N ASP A 62 6.75 10.75 17.06
CA ASP A 62 5.47 10.82 16.37
C ASP A 62 4.76 9.45 16.44
N LYS A 63 3.81 9.37 17.37
CA LYS A 63 2.97 8.19 17.57
C LYS A 63 2.21 7.80 16.30
N ALA A 64 1.75 8.77 15.52
CA ALA A 64 0.98 8.48 14.31
C ALA A 64 1.87 7.82 13.24
N PHE A 65 3.09 8.32 13.09
CA PHE A 65 4.08 7.72 12.20
C PHE A 65 4.41 6.29 12.61
N MET A 66 4.69 6.06 13.90
CA MET A 66 5.03 4.73 14.40
C MET A 66 3.88 3.72 14.23
N GLU A 67 2.64 4.13 14.44
CA GLU A 67 1.47 3.27 14.19
C GLU A 67 1.28 2.97 12.69
N ALA A 68 1.49 3.95 11.81
CA ALA A 68 1.46 3.73 10.37
C ALA A 68 2.56 2.74 9.92
N LEU A 69 3.78 2.90 10.44
CA LEU A 69 4.89 2.00 10.16
C LEU A 69 4.60 0.57 10.62
N LYS A 70 4.05 0.39 11.84
CA LYS A 70 3.61 -0.92 12.34
C LYS A 70 2.53 -1.55 11.46
N TYR A 71 1.56 -0.76 10.98
CA TYR A 71 0.54 -1.24 10.05
C TYR A 71 1.18 -1.74 8.75
N CYS A 72 2.09 -0.97 8.15
CA CYS A 72 2.82 -1.38 6.93
C CYS A 72 3.57 -2.69 7.14
N ILE A 73 4.33 -2.81 8.25
CA ILE A 73 5.05 -4.05 8.58
C ILE A 73 4.09 -5.23 8.74
N ALA A 74 2.94 -5.02 9.40
CA ALA A 74 1.94 -6.07 9.59
C ALA A 74 1.36 -6.54 8.24
N PHE A 75 1.07 -5.60 7.35
CA PHE A 75 0.59 -5.88 6.00
C PHE A 75 1.62 -6.65 5.16
N LEU A 76 2.88 -6.24 5.17
CA LEU A 76 3.96 -6.94 4.47
C LEU A 76 4.14 -8.37 5.00
N LYS A 77 4.10 -8.55 6.33
CA LYS A 77 4.18 -9.88 6.97
C LYS A 77 3.02 -10.78 6.57
N SER A 78 1.78 -10.26 6.57
CA SER A 78 0.60 -11.06 6.24
C SER A 78 0.55 -11.50 4.77
N ASN A 79 1.22 -10.75 3.89
CA ASN A 79 1.39 -11.07 2.47
C ASN A 79 2.72 -11.75 2.14
N LYS A 80 3.50 -12.17 3.15
CA LYS A 80 4.78 -12.89 2.98
C LYS A 80 5.82 -12.15 2.12
N MET A 81 5.84 -10.82 2.18
CA MET A 81 6.82 -9.99 1.48
C MET A 81 8.16 -9.97 2.24
N VAL A 82 8.83 -11.12 2.29
CA VAL A 82 10.01 -11.36 3.13
C VAL A 82 11.22 -10.54 2.70
N GLU A 83 11.48 -10.44 1.39
CA GLU A 83 12.60 -9.68 0.84
C GLU A 83 12.50 -8.21 1.21
N THR A 84 11.32 -7.59 0.98
CA THR A 84 11.06 -6.20 1.36
C THR A 84 11.26 -5.95 2.85
N LEU A 85 10.79 -6.86 3.72
CA LEU A 85 10.97 -6.73 5.16
C LEU A 85 12.44 -6.87 5.58
N ALA A 86 13.23 -7.69 4.87
CA ALA A 86 14.66 -7.81 5.11
C ALA A 86 15.37 -6.53 4.68
N THR A 87 15.11 -6.02 3.47
CA THR A 87 15.65 -4.73 2.98
C THR A 87 15.36 -3.60 3.97
N MET A 88 14.12 -3.47 4.44
CA MET A 88 13.75 -2.45 5.42
C MET A 88 14.53 -2.56 6.73
N ARG A 89 14.95 -3.76 7.15
CA ARG A 89 15.74 -3.96 8.37
C ARG A 89 17.20 -3.62 8.17
N THR A 90 17.75 -3.91 6.98
CA THR A 90 19.10 -3.50 6.59
C THR A 90 19.18 -1.97 6.54
N GLU A 91 18.23 -1.32 5.87
CA GLU A 91 18.21 0.14 5.70
C GLU A 91 17.76 0.90 6.96
N TYR A 92 16.95 0.28 7.81
CA TYR A 92 16.42 0.91 9.03
C TYR A 92 16.44 -0.05 10.22
N PRO A 93 17.57 -0.15 10.96
CA PRO A 93 17.73 -1.08 12.08
C PRO A 93 16.74 -0.88 13.24
N GLU A 94 16.20 0.33 13.41
CA GLU A 94 15.21 0.66 14.44
C GLU A 94 13.77 0.20 14.09
N LEU A 95 13.61 -0.62 13.04
CA LEU A 95 12.31 -1.11 12.59
C LEU A 95 11.58 -1.89 13.72
N PRO A 96 10.29 -1.55 14.00
CA PRO A 96 9.52 -2.25 15.03
C PRO A 96 9.37 -3.76 14.78
N ASN A 97 9.84 -4.57 15.72
CA ASN A 97 9.67 -6.02 15.66
C ASN A 97 8.22 -6.47 15.89
N LYS A 98 7.51 -5.75 16.77
CA LYS A 98 6.10 -6.00 17.13
C LYS A 98 5.22 -4.92 16.52
N THR A 99 4.17 -5.35 15.84
CA THR A 99 3.23 -4.44 15.15
C THR A 99 1.94 -4.24 15.93
N GLY A 100 1.63 -5.11 16.90
CA GLY A 100 0.35 -5.09 17.62
C GLY A 100 -0.80 -5.79 16.88
N TYR A 101 -0.59 -6.21 15.63
CA TYR A 101 -1.55 -7.00 14.84
C TYR A 101 -1.22 -8.48 14.96
N ALA A 102 -2.18 -9.27 15.45
CA ALA A 102 -2.04 -10.72 15.58
C ALA A 102 -2.66 -11.46 14.39
N ARG A 103 -3.72 -10.90 13.79
CA ARG A 103 -4.49 -11.55 12.72
C ARG A 103 -4.62 -10.66 11.50
N ARG A 104 -4.67 -11.28 10.31
CA ARG A 104 -4.92 -10.57 9.04
C ARG A 104 -6.21 -9.74 9.06
N THR A 105 -7.26 -10.28 9.67
CA THR A 105 -8.56 -9.60 9.81
C THR A 105 -8.49 -8.30 10.62
N GLU A 106 -7.55 -8.17 11.55
CA GLU A 106 -7.33 -6.93 12.30
C GLU A 106 -6.69 -5.85 11.44
N ILE A 107 -5.79 -6.25 10.53
CA ILE A 107 -5.14 -5.36 9.56
C ILE A 107 -6.21 -4.82 8.60
N GLU A 108 -7.03 -5.70 8.02
CA GLU A 108 -8.10 -5.33 7.10
C GLU A 108 -9.11 -4.38 7.75
N ARG A 109 -9.55 -4.67 8.98
CA ARG A 109 -10.43 -3.78 9.74
C ARG A 109 -9.79 -2.41 10.01
N SER A 110 -8.49 -2.40 10.33
CA SER A 110 -7.75 -1.15 10.55
C SER A 110 -7.72 -0.30 9.29
N TRP A 111 -7.55 -0.92 8.12
CA TRP A 111 -7.62 -0.25 6.82
C TRP A 111 -8.99 0.35 6.54
N GLU A 112 -10.05 -0.44 6.73
CA GLU A 112 -11.43 0.02 6.53
C GLU A 112 -11.77 1.22 7.41
N ASN A 113 -11.37 1.18 8.70
CA ASN A 113 -11.55 2.29 9.61
C ASN A 113 -10.79 3.56 9.17
N MET A 114 -9.56 3.39 8.65
CA MET A 114 -8.78 4.51 8.11
C MET A 114 -9.46 5.12 6.88
N LEU A 115 -9.95 4.30 5.95
CA LEU A 115 -10.70 4.76 4.79
C LEU A 115 -11.97 5.50 5.19
N GLU A 116 -12.76 4.95 6.10
CA GLU A 116 -13.97 5.61 6.59
C GLU A 116 -13.66 6.97 7.24
N THR A 117 -12.60 7.03 8.04
CA THR A 117 -12.14 8.26 8.68
C THR A 117 -11.69 9.29 7.63
N SER A 118 -10.93 8.86 6.63
CA SER A 118 -10.49 9.71 5.51
C SER A 118 -11.69 10.29 4.75
N HIS A 119 -12.69 9.47 4.43
CA HIS A 119 -13.92 9.93 3.79
C HIS A 119 -14.68 10.96 4.65
N LYS A 120 -14.84 10.71 5.95
CA LYS A 120 -15.49 11.65 6.88
C LYS A 120 -14.72 12.97 6.97
N LEU A 121 -13.39 12.93 6.99
CA LEU A 121 -12.55 14.13 6.99
C LEU A 121 -12.69 14.92 5.67
N GLY A 122 -12.74 14.24 4.53
CA GLY A 122 -12.99 14.85 3.23
C GLY A 122 -14.34 15.56 3.17
N GLN A 123 -15.41 14.92 3.68
CA GLN A 123 -16.74 15.53 3.76
C GLN A 123 -16.73 16.79 4.64
N ARG A 124 -16.09 16.75 5.81
CA ARG A 124 -15.97 17.92 6.69
C ARG A 124 -15.23 19.08 6.03
N LYS A 125 -14.15 18.80 5.28
CA LYS A 125 -13.42 19.82 4.53
C LYS A 125 -14.32 20.44 3.46
N PHE A 126 -15.07 19.63 2.72
CA PHE A 126 -16.03 20.11 1.73
C PHE A 126 -17.12 21.00 2.37
N GLU A 127 -17.76 20.54 3.44
CA GLU A 127 -18.78 21.32 4.15
C GLU A 127 -18.23 22.66 4.64
N LYS A 128 -16.99 22.68 5.16
CA LYS A 128 -16.30 23.91 5.57
C LYS A 128 -16.06 24.85 4.39
N THR A 129 -15.57 24.34 3.25
CA THR A 129 -15.36 25.14 2.04
C THR A 129 -16.66 25.73 1.51
N VAL A 130 -17.72 24.94 1.47
CA VAL A 130 -19.05 25.39 1.02
C VAL A 130 -19.61 26.46 1.95
N LYS A 131 -19.44 26.31 3.27
CA LYS A 131 -19.84 27.33 4.24
C LYS A 131 -19.05 28.62 4.08
N ASN A 132 -17.74 28.54 3.86
CA ASN A 132 -16.91 29.72 3.60
C ASN A 132 -17.35 30.45 2.34
N PHE A 133 -17.63 29.72 1.25
CA PHE A 133 -18.14 30.28 0.01
C PHE A 133 -19.52 30.94 0.18
N ALA A 134 -20.42 30.33 0.94
CA ALA A 134 -21.74 30.91 1.23
C ALA A 134 -21.63 32.23 2.02
N ASN A 135 -20.72 32.28 3.00
CA ASN A 135 -20.44 33.50 3.76
C ASN A 135 -19.88 34.62 2.88
N GLU A 136 -18.98 34.30 1.93
CA GLU A 136 -18.44 35.30 0.98
C GLU A 136 -19.53 35.91 0.08
N LEU A 137 -20.60 35.17 -0.21
CA LEU A 137 -21.74 35.63 -1.00
C LEU A 137 -22.87 36.26 -0.17
N GLY A 138 -22.71 36.40 1.15
CA GLY A 138 -23.75 36.94 2.05
C GLY A 138 -24.95 35.99 2.27
N LEU A 139 -24.77 34.69 2.04
CA LEU A 139 -25.78 33.65 2.25
C LEU A 139 -25.58 32.97 3.62
N GLU A 140 -25.70 33.74 4.70
CA GLU A 140 -25.36 33.32 6.07
C GLU A 140 -26.18 32.12 6.59
N ASP A 141 -27.37 31.89 6.02
CA ASP A 141 -28.26 30.77 6.37
C ASP A 141 -28.07 29.50 5.50
N TYR A 142 -27.10 29.49 4.57
CA TYR A 142 -26.89 28.33 3.71
C TYR A 142 -26.28 27.15 4.49
N GLN A 143 -27.07 26.09 4.67
CA GLN A 143 -26.61 24.82 5.19
C GLN A 143 -26.35 23.86 4.02
N PRO A 144 -25.13 23.35 3.81
CA PRO A 144 -24.89 22.33 2.80
C PRO A 144 -25.77 21.12 3.10
N LYS A 145 -26.62 20.73 2.14
CA LYS A 145 -27.41 19.50 2.25
C LYS A 145 -26.44 18.33 2.42
N LYS A 146 -26.52 17.62 3.55
CA LYS A 146 -25.75 16.39 3.78
C LYS A 146 -25.98 15.46 2.59
N PHE A 147 -24.94 15.25 1.79
CA PHE A 147 -24.98 14.26 0.71
C PHE A 147 -25.05 12.88 1.35
N LYS A 148 -26.26 12.39 1.59
CA LYS A 148 -26.49 10.98 1.86
C LYS A 148 -26.20 10.26 0.55
N LYS A 149 -25.02 9.64 0.40
CA LYS A 149 -24.86 8.59 -0.62
C LYS A 149 -26.01 7.61 -0.40
N SER A 150 -26.90 7.46 -1.38
CA SER A 150 -27.96 6.46 -1.28
C SER A 150 -27.32 5.09 -1.17
N ALA A 151 -27.97 4.16 -0.46
CA ALA A 151 -27.47 2.78 -0.33
C ALA A 151 -27.22 2.11 -1.70
N GLU A 152 -27.91 2.56 -2.76
CA GLU A 152 -27.67 2.15 -4.14
C GLU A 152 -26.29 2.57 -4.67
N GLN A 153 -25.84 3.80 -4.43
CA GLN A 153 -24.54 4.28 -4.90
C GLN A 153 -23.35 3.58 -4.19
N ALA A 154 -23.52 3.24 -2.91
CA ALA A 154 -22.55 2.43 -2.17
C ALA A 154 -22.51 0.96 -2.64
N SER A 155 -23.64 0.44 -3.14
CA SER A 155 -23.72 -0.91 -3.72
C SER A 155 -23.09 -1.00 -5.11
N GLU A 156 -23.20 0.07 -5.93
CA GLU A 156 -22.56 0.15 -7.24
C GLU A 156 -21.04 0.30 -7.17
N GLU A 157 -20.52 1.08 -6.22
CA GLU A 157 -19.06 1.16 -5.99
C GLU A 157 -18.46 -0.18 -5.53
N LYS A 158 -19.17 -0.96 -4.70
CA LYS A 158 -18.76 -2.32 -4.31
C LYS A 158 -18.80 -3.30 -5.48
N LYS A 159 -19.79 -3.20 -6.37
CA LYS A 159 -19.86 -4.04 -7.59
C LYS A 159 -18.75 -3.70 -8.59
N ARG A 160 -18.39 -2.41 -8.72
CA ARG A 160 -17.30 -1.98 -9.60
C ARG A 160 -15.92 -2.41 -9.09
N SER A 161 -15.68 -2.45 -7.78
CA SER A 161 -14.39 -2.92 -7.26
C SER A 161 -14.17 -4.43 -7.39
N HIS A 162 -15.24 -5.24 -7.44
CA HIS A 162 -15.14 -6.70 -7.68
C HIS A 162 -14.95 -7.09 -9.15
N HIS A 163 -15.06 -6.16 -10.11
CA HIS A 163 -14.88 -6.43 -11.54
C HIS A 163 -13.46 -6.11 -12.06
N HIS A 164 -12.51 -5.77 -11.18
CA HIS A 164 -11.09 -5.59 -11.53
C HIS A 164 -10.17 -6.66 -10.93
N HIS A 165 -10.75 -7.73 -10.38
CA HIS A 165 -10.04 -8.95 -10.03
C HIS A 165 -10.69 -10.13 -10.74
N HIS A 166 -10.52 -10.19 -12.05
CA HIS A 166 -10.64 -11.41 -12.82
C HIS A 166 -9.46 -11.53 -13.77
#